data_AF-A0A2R7L191-F1
#
_entry.id   AF-A0A2R7L191-F1
#
_cell.length_a   1.000
_cell.length_b   1.000
_cell.length_c   1.000
_cell.angle_alpha   90.00
_cell.angle_beta   90.00
_cell.angle_gamma   90.00
#
_symmetry.space_group_name_H-M   'P 1'
#
loop_
_entity.id
_entity.type
_entity.pdbx_description
1 polymer ?
#
loop_
_entity_poly.entity_id
_entity_poly.type
_entity_poly.pdbx_seq_one_letter_code
_entity_poly.pdbx_strand_id
1 'polypeptide(L)' 'MEDIYVKKYWEEEDVLFYLHFRGHEAVRQIEIIDGEVKKMNLDNPVVGDSMLYDQSFEDLDLAQNDFISEREFEAIWAS' A
#
# COMPACT_ATOMS: atom_id res chain seq x y z
N MET A 1 4.07 -18.23 0.34
CA MET A 1 4.73 -16.94 0.65
C MET A 1 3.82 -16.23 1.62
N GLU A 2 4.38 -15.52 2.58
CA GLU A 2 3.62 -14.81 3.61
C GLU A 2 3.07 -13.50 3.03
N ASP A 3 1.83 -13.16 3.37
CA ASP A 3 1.20 -11.89 2.98
C ASP A 3 1.37 -10.90 4.14
N ILE A 4 1.84 -9.69 3.84
CA ILE A 4 2.09 -8.62 4.82
C ILE A 4 1.28 -7.40 4.39
N TYR A 5 0.58 -6.80 5.35
CA TYR A 5 -0.30 -5.66 5.11
C TYR A 5 0.14 -4.48 5.97
N VAL A 6 0.32 -3.34 5.32
CA VAL A 6 0.85 -2.12 5.94
C VAL A 6 -0.05 -0.95 5.62
N LYS A 7 -0.28 -0.09 6.61
CA LYS A 7 -0.85 1.25 6.48
C LYS A 7 0.19 2.24 6.97
N LYS A 8 0.61 3.16 6.11
CA LYS A 8 1.62 4.15 6.49
C LYS A 8 1.32 5.48 5.82
N TYR A 9 1.46 6.56 6.59
CA TYR A 9 1.25 7.92 6.15
C TYR A 9 2.61 8.59 5.95
N TRP A 10 2.82 9.20 4.78
CA TRP A 10 4.03 9.94 4.46
C TRP A 10 3.72 11.43 4.52
N GLU A 11 4.26 12.09 5.54
CA GLU A 11 3.99 13.50 5.82
C GLU A 11 4.52 14.43 4.71
N GLU A 12 5.63 14.08 4.07
CA GLU A 12 6.27 14.91 3.02
C GLU A 12 5.41 15.05 1.77
N GLU A 13 4.64 14.01 1.45
CA GLU A 13 3.80 13.92 0.25
C GLU A 13 2.30 14.00 0.55
N ASP A 14 1.92 14.15 1.83
CA ASP A 14 0.52 14.16 2.31
C ASP A 14 -0.31 13.01 1.72
N VAL A 15 0.25 11.80 1.83
CA VAL A 15 -0.31 10.59 1.22
C VAL A 15 -0.40 9.47 2.24
N LEU A 16 -1.56 8.80 2.25
CA LEU A 16 -1.78 7.59 3.02
C LEU A 16 -1.71 6.38 2.10
N PHE A 17 -0.72 5.52 2.32
CA PHE A 17 -0.60 4.25 1.62
C PHE A 17 -1.20 3.10 2.42
N TYR A 18 -1.83 2.19 1.69
CA TYR A 18 -2.06 0.81 2.09
C TYR A 18 -1.29 -0.09 1.14
N LEU A 19 -0.40 -0.90 1.66
CA LEU A 19 0.44 -1.81 0.88
C LEU A 19 0.14 -3.25 1.26
N HIS A 20 0.03 -4.10 0.26
CA HIS A 20 -0.05 -5.54 0.42
C HIS A 20 1.15 -6.17 -0.29
N PHE A 21 2.03 -6.75 0.50
CA PHE A 21 3.20 -7.47 0.04
C PHE A 21 2.95 -8.97 0.07
N ARG A 22 3.54 -9.69 -0.88
CA ARG A 22 3.65 -11.14 -0.85
C ARG A 22 5.12 -11.52 -0.89
N GLY A 23 5.64 -12.01 0.23
CA GLY A 23 7.09 -12.13 0.43
C GLY A 23 7.71 -10.73 0.49
N HIS A 24 8.59 -10.41 -0.47
CA HIS A 24 9.31 -9.14 -0.49
C HIS A 24 8.71 -8.10 -1.46
N GLU A 25 7.72 -8.45 -2.27
CA GLU A 25 7.23 -7.60 -3.37
C GLU A 25 5.81 -7.11 -3.11
N ALA A 26 5.53 -5.84 -3.42
CA ALA A 26 4.17 -5.30 -3.36
C ALA A 26 3.34 -5.85 -4.53
N VAL A 27 2.16 -6.38 -4.22
CA VAL A 27 1.25 -6.95 -5.23
C VAL A 27 -0.05 -6.15 -5.35
N ARG A 28 -0.38 -5.36 -4.32
CA ARG A 28 -1.48 -4.38 -4.35
C ARG A 28 -1.12 -3.15 -3.52
N GLN A 29 -1.63 -2.00 -3.95
CA GLN A 29 -1.42 -0.71 -3.30
C GLN A 29 -2.67 0.15 -3.40
N ILE A 30 -2.92 0.92 -2.35
CA ILE A 30 -3.91 1.99 -2.32
C ILE A 30 -3.19 3.27 -1.88
N GLU A 31 -3.35 4.34 -2.64
CA GLU A 31 -2.97 5.69 -2.22
C GLU A 31 -4.23 6.49 -1.95
N ILE A 32 -4.23 7.24 -0.85
CA ILE A 32 -5.24 8.26 -0.55
C ILE A 32 -4.52 9.61 -0.47
N ILE A 33 -4.81 10.49 -1.44
CA ILE A 33 -4.22 11.83 -1.59
C ILE A 33 -5.39 12.80 -1.78
N ASP A 34 -5.51 13.82 -0.93
CA ASP A 34 -6.63 14.80 -0.99
C ASP A 34 -8.04 14.17 -1.04
N GLY A 35 -8.20 12.94 -0.51
CA GLY A 35 -9.44 12.17 -0.56
C GLY A 35 -9.68 11.41 -1.87
N GLU A 36 -8.83 11.54 -2.88
CA GLU A 36 -8.81 10.68 -4.06
C GLU A 36 -8.19 9.33 -3.71
N VAL A 37 -8.83 8.24 -4.16
CA VAL A 37 -8.37 6.87 -3.93
C VAL A 37 -7.84 6.27 -5.23
N LYS A 38 -6.55 5.94 -5.27
CA LYS A 38 -5.91 5.26 -6.40
C LYS A 38 -5.55 3.82 -6.01
N LYS A 39 -5.96 2.85 -6.82
CA LYS A 39 -5.74 1.42 -6.55
C LYS A 39 -4.88 0.80 -7.65
N MET A 40 -3.75 0.22 -7.26
CA MET A 40 -2.81 -0.43 -8.17
C MET A 40 -2.62 -1.89 -7.78
N ASN A 41 -2.33 -2.73 -8.78
CA ASN A 41 -1.98 -4.13 -8.61
C ASN A 41 -1.10 -4.58 -9.79
N LEU A 42 -0.69 -5.84 -9.82
CA LEU A 42 0.18 -6.35 -10.89
C LEU A 42 -0.42 -6.24 -12.30
N ASP A 43 -1.75 -6.30 -12.45
CA ASP A 43 -2.43 -6.18 -13.75
C ASP A 43 -2.62 -4.72 -14.19
N ASN A 44 -2.71 -3.80 -13.22
CA ASN A 44 -2.83 -2.36 -13.42
C ASN A 44 -1.86 -1.61 -12.48
N PRO A 45 -0.55 -1.65 -12.79
CA PRO A 45 0.48 -1.15 -11.89
C PRO A 45 0.65 0.37 -11.91
N VAL A 46 -0.03 1.09 -12.81
CA VAL A 46 0.07 2.54 -12.96
C VAL A 46 -1.32 3.15 -13.02
N VAL A 47 -1.59 4.17 -12.20
CA VAL A 47 -2.85 4.93 -12.17
C VAL A 47 -2.53 6.43 -12.10
N GLY A 48 -2.78 7.13 -13.20
CA GLY A 48 -2.36 8.53 -13.33
C GLY A 48 -0.84 8.63 -13.21
N ASP A 49 -0.36 9.42 -12.25
CA ASP A 49 1.06 9.60 -11.97
C ASP A 49 1.59 8.63 -10.89
N SER A 50 0.74 7.79 -10.32
CA SER A 50 1.09 6.83 -9.28
C SER A 50 1.50 5.48 -9.88
N MET A 51 2.48 4.83 -9.27
CA MET A 51 2.99 3.50 -9.65
C MET A 51 2.98 2.56 -8.44
N LEU A 52 2.68 1.29 -8.70
CA LEU A 52 2.79 0.22 -7.72
C LEU A 52 4.21 0.19 -7.14
N TYR A 53 4.30 0.15 -5.81
CA TYR A 53 5.54 0.16 -5.06
C TYR A 53 6.48 -0.94 -5.55
N ASP A 54 7.70 -0.55 -5.92
CA ASP A 54 8.68 -1.41 -6.59
C ASP A 54 9.88 -1.78 -5.69
N GLN A 55 9.85 -1.37 -4.42
CA GLN A 55 10.87 -1.69 -3.42
C GLN A 55 10.42 -2.79 -2.45
N SER A 56 11.35 -3.30 -1.65
CA SER A 56 11.08 -4.34 -0.66
C SER A 56 10.33 -3.77 0.54
N PHE A 57 9.49 -4.57 1.19
CA PHE A 57 8.92 -4.18 2.49
C PHE A 57 10.01 -3.94 3.56
N GLU A 58 11.19 -4.59 3.41
CA GLU A 58 12.32 -4.43 4.33
C GLU A 58 13.00 -3.06 4.23
N ASP A 59 12.80 -2.35 3.12
CA ASP A 59 13.35 -1.00 2.90
C ASP A 59 12.48 0.09 3.56
N LEU A 60 11.28 -0.28 4.04
CA LEU A 60 10.36 0.64 4.71
C LEU A 60 10.71 0.79 6.21
N ASP A 61 10.77 2.03 6.69
CA ASP A 61 10.84 2.34 8.11
C ASP A 61 9.46 2.16 8.78
N LEU A 62 9.14 0.90 9.10
CA LEU A 62 7.86 0.49 9.66
C LEU A 62 7.93 0.31 11.18
N ALA A 63 6.95 0.89 11.87
CA ALA A 63 6.67 0.64 13.26
C ALA A 63 5.57 -0.43 13.41
N GLN A 64 5.46 -1.03 14.61
CA GLN A 64 4.50 -2.12 14.86
C GLN A 64 3.04 -1.72 14.58
N ASN A 65 2.70 -0.44 14.74
CA ASN A 65 1.37 0.12 14.48
C ASN A 65 1.09 0.40 12.99
N ASP A 66 2.09 0.28 12.12
CA ASP A 66 1.90 0.39 10.67
C ASP A 66 1.34 -0.92 10.09
N PHE A 67 1.50 -2.05 10.79
CA PHE A 67 0.95 -3.33 10.35
C PHE A 67 -0.56 -3.38 10.63
N ILE A 68 -1.30 -3.78 9.60
CA ILE A 68 -2.76 -3.95 9.66
C ILE A 68 -3.13 -5.38 9.32
N SER A 69 -4.37 -5.77 9.59
CA SER A 69 -4.90 -7.06 9.14
C SER A 69 -5.27 -7.04 7.66
N GLU A 70 -5.28 -8.21 7.02
CA GLU A 70 -5.87 -8.42 5.70
C GLU A 70 -7.28 -7.85 5.62
N ARG A 71 -8.10 -8.08 6.66
CA ARG A 71 -9.48 -7.58 6.72
C ARG A 71 -9.57 -6.06 6.64
N GLU A 72 -8.65 -5.35 7.31
CA GLU A 72 -8.60 -3.88 7.24
C GLU A 72 -8.20 -3.41 5.85
N PHE A 73 -7.22 -4.05 5.22
CA PHE A 73 -6.82 -3.75 3.84
C PHE A 73 -7.98 -3.99 2.86
N GLU A 74 -8.62 -5.16 2.92
CA GLU A 74 -9.73 -5.51 2.03
C GLU A 74 -10.94 -4.58 2.18
N ALA A 75 -11.20 -4.07 3.39
CA ALA A 75 -12.27 -3.10 3.60
C ALA A 75 -12.05 -1.79 2.83
N ILE A 76 -10.79 -1.32 2.73
CA ILE A 76 -10.43 -0.13 1.94
C ILE A 76 -10.33 -0.49 0.45
N TRP A 77 -9.84 -1.69 0.12
CA TRP A 77 -9.78 -2.15 -1.27
C TRP A 77 -11.16 -2.28 -1.92
N ALA A 78 -12.18 -2.68 -1.15
CA ALA A 78 -13.54 -2.85 -1.63
C ALA A 78 -14.38 -1.55 -1.66
N SER A 79 -13.93 -0.47 -1.02
CA SER A 79 -14.67 0.81 -0.95
C SER A 79 -14.71 1.58 -2.25
#